data_AF-A0A239Y2R4-F1
#
_entry.id   AF-A0A239Y2R4-F1
#
_cell.length_a   1.000
_cell.length_b   1.000
_cell.length_c   1.000
_cell.angle_alpha   90.00
_cell.angle_beta   90.00
_cell.angle_gamma   90.00
#
_symmetry.space_group_name_H-M   'P 1'
#
loop_
_entity.id
_entity.type
_entity.pdbx_description
1 polymer ?
#
loop_
_entity_poly.entity_id
_entity_poly.type
_entity_poly.pdbx_seq_one_letter_code
_entity_poly.pdbx_strand_id
1 'polypeptide(L)' 'MIATILGSVVGLASSVATIWAVLEVYTTAQRHPGMPIDRAARIAAAKYGIRF' A
#
# COMPACT_ATOMS: atom_id res chain seq x y z
N MET A 1 -25.43 1.08 15.95
CA MET A 1 -25.53 1.40 14.50
C MET A 1 -24.39 2.29 14.01
N ILE A 2 -24.13 3.46 14.61
CA ILE A 2 -23.05 4.37 14.17
C ILE A 2 -21.65 3.72 14.23
N ALA A 3 -21.33 2.98 15.29
CA ALA A 3 -20.05 2.28 15.41
C ALA A 3 -19.82 1.22 14.33
N THR A 4 -20.88 0.52 13.90
CA THR A 4 -20.82 -0.48 12.83
C THR A 4 -20.53 0.17 11.48
N ILE A 5 -21.13 1.33 11.19
CA ILE A 5 -20.89 2.10 9.97
C ILE A 5 -19.45 2.61 9.94
N LEU A 6 -18.97 3.18 11.05
CA LEU A 6 -17.58 3.63 11.17
C LEU A 6 -16.59 2.47 10.99
N GLY A 7 -16.87 1.30 11.58
CA GLY A 7 -16.06 0.11 11.40
C GLY A 7 -16.00 -0.37 9.95
N SER A 8 -17.13 -0.35 9.23
CA SER A 8 -17.16 -0.71 7.81
C SER A 8 -16.39 0.27 6.94
N VAL A 9 -16.50 1.58 7.20
CA VAL A 9 -15.76 2.62 6.45
C VAL A 9 -14.26 2.50 6.67
N VAL A 10 -13.82 2.26 7.91
CA VAL A 10 -12.40 2.04 8.23
C VAL A 10 -11.89 0.74 7.61
N GLY A 11 -12.70 -0.32 7.62
CA GLY A 11 -12.39 -1.60 6.96
C GLY A 11 -12.20 -1.44 5.46
N LEU A 12 -13.13 -0.75 4.79
CA LEU A 12 -13.05 -0.43 3.36
C LEU A 12 -11.81 0.41 3.03
N ALA A 13 -11.55 1.47 3.80
CA ALA A 13 -10.38 2.31 3.60
C ALA A 13 -9.07 1.51 3.78
N SER A 14 -9.02 0.60 4.75
CA SER A 14 -7.87 -0.27 4.97
C SER A 14 -7.66 -1.25 3.82
N SER A 15 -8.74 -1.84 3.26
CA SER A 15 -8.66 -2.71 2.09
C SER A 15 -8.16 -1.96 0.86
N VAL A 16 -8.67 -0.75 0.60
CA VAL A 16 -8.23 0.10 -0.52
C VAL A 16 -6.76 0.48 -0.36
N ALA A 17 -6.35 0.89 0.84
CA ALA A 17 -4.95 1.20 1.13
C ALA A 17 -4.03 -0.01 0.91
N THR A 18 -4.48 -1.21 1.26
CA THR A 18 -3.73 -2.45 1.06
C THR A 18 -3.58 -2.79 -0.41
N ILE A 19 -4.67 -2.73 -1.19
CA ILE A 19 -4.65 -2.98 -2.64
C ILE A 19 -3.73 -1.97 -3.33
N TRP A 20 -3.86 -0.70 -2.95
CA TRP A 20 -3.05 0.38 -3.49
C TRP A 20 -1.56 0.18 -3.18
N ALA A 21 -1.22 -0.20 -1.95
CA ALA A 21 0.16 -0.50 -1.57
C ALA A 21 0.75 -1.65 -2.39
N VAL A 22 0.00 -2.73 -2.61
CA VAL A 22 0.47 -3.86 -3.45
C VAL A 22 0.69 -3.41 -4.89
N LEU A 23 -0.23 -2.63 -5.45
CA LEU A 23 -0.12 -2.11 -6.82
C LEU A 23 1.09 -1.18 -6.99
N GLU A 24 1.34 -0.35 -5.99
CA GLU A 24 2.49 0.53 -5.87
C GLU A 24 3.83 -0.23 -5.90
N VAL A 25 3.94 -1.31 -5.11
CA VAL A 25 5.14 -2.17 -5.13
C VAL A 25 5.30 -2.82 -6.49
N TYR A 26 4.22 -3.36 -7.06
CA TYR A 26 4.24 -4.02 -8.37
C TYR A 26 4.66 -3.08 -9.50
N THR A 27 4.06 -1.89 -9.56
CA THR A 27 4.40 -0.87 -10.56
C THR A 27 5.83 -0.38 -10.42
N THR A 28 6.34 -0.25 -9.19
CA THR A 28 7.73 0.10 -8.92
C THR A 28 8.69 -1.01 -9.37
N ALA A 29 8.34 -2.28 -9.12
CA ALA A 29 9.11 -3.42 -9.60
C ALA A 29 9.12 -3.51 -11.14
N GLN A 30 8.01 -3.21 -11.81
CA GLN A 30 7.96 -3.16 -13.28
C GLN A 30 8.80 -2.01 -13.87
N ARG A 31 8.86 -0.86 -13.20
CA ARG A 31 9.70 0.28 -13.62
C ARG A 31 11.20 0.02 -13.42
N HIS A 32 11.54 -0.92 -12.54
CA HIS A 32 12.92 -1.30 -12.24
C HIS A 32 13.11 -2.82 -12.38
N PRO A 33 13.13 -3.34 -13.61
CA PRO A 33 13.31 -4.78 -13.85
C PRO A 33 14.63 -5.27 -13.23
N GLY A 34 14.55 -6.35 -12.44
CA GLY A 34 15.69 -6.91 -11.70
C GLY A 34 15.88 -6.33 -10.30
N MET A 35 15.09 -5.34 -9.87
CA MET A 35 15.09 -4.87 -8.49
C MET A 35 14.40 -5.89 -7.56
N PRO A 36 15.00 -6.22 -6.41
CA PRO A 36 14.36 -7.11 -5.45
C PRO A 36 13.15 -6.44 -4.80
N ILE A 37 12.12 -7.24 -4.51
CA ILE A 37 10.78 -6.77 -4.09
C ILE A 37 10.84 -5.96 -2.79
N ASP A 38 11.74 -6.30 -1.87
CA ASP A 38 11.97 -5.57 -0.62
C ASP A 38 12.40 -4.12 -0.87
N ARG A 39 13.23 -3.89 -1.88
CA ARG A 39 13.66 -2.55 -2.28
C ARG A 39 12.55 -1.79 -2.98
N ALA A 40 11.78 -2.45 -3.85
CA ALA A 40 10.59 -1.85 -4.47
C ALA A 40 9.55 -1.45 -3.42
N ALA A 41 9.35 -2.28 -2.40
CA ALA A 41 8.45 -1.99 -1.27
C ALA A 41 8.92 -0.79 -0.44
N ARG A 42 10.22 -0.68 -0.16
CA ARG A 42 10.78 0.50 0.52
C ARG A 42 10.59 1.80 -0.29
N ILE A 43 10.81 1.75 -1.61
CA ILE A 43 10.63 2.92 -2.49
C ILE A 43 9.14 3.32 -2.56
N ALA A 44 8.25 2.35 -2.69
CA ALA A 44 6.81 2.59 -2.64
C ALA A 44 6.37 3.20 -1.30
N ALA A 45 6.80 2.60 -0.18
CA ALA A 45 6.48 3.09 1.17
C ALA A 45 7.04 4.49 1.46
N ALA A 46 8.21 4.82 0.94
CA ALA A 46 8.82 6.15 1.08
C ALA A 46 7.96 7.27 0.47
N LYS A 47 7.17 7.00 -0.57
CA LYS A 47 6.23 7.99 -1.15
C LYS A 47 5.12 8.40 -0.17
N TYR A 48 4.80 7.51 0.78
CA TYR A 48 3.79 7.73 1.81
C TYR A 48 4.39 8.25 3.13
N GLY A 49 5.67 8.61 3.14
CA GLY A 49 6.37 9.04 4.35
C GLY A 49 6.63 7.92 5.35
N ILE A 50 6.38 6.66 4.98
CA ILE A 50 6.64 5.49 5.81
C ILE A 50 8.12 5.16 5.67
N ARG A 51 8.86 5.38 6.76
CA ARG A 51 10.28 5.01 6.86
C ARG A 51 10.38 3.75 7.73
N PHE A 52 10.96 2.70 7.16
CA PHE A 52 11.33 1.47 7.86
C PHE A 52 12.76 1.59 8.39
#